data_AF-A0A183J764-F1
#
_entry.id   AF-A0A183J764-F1
#
_cell.length_a   1.000
_cell.length_b   1.000
_cell.length_c   1.000
_cell.angle_alpha   90.00
_cell.angle_beta   90.00
_cell.angle_gamma   90.00
#
_symmetry.space_group_name_H-M   'P 1'
#
loop_
_entity.id
_entity.type
_entity.pdbx_description
1 polymer ?
#
loop_
_entity_poly.entity_id
_entity_poly.type
_entity_poly.pdbx_seq_one_letter_code
_entity_poly.pdbx_strand_id
1 'polypeptide(L)'
;MTSEEKTIYEKVTCLHHKYWLPIQWCCTLLCKGRNEKMITSDILLNDVLEEIMKYRHHLMMLLNYDWISVPLVYTQVVTIAVYGFFAVTLMGRQYLDVSKKYAGHDIDLYVPIFTILQFIFYMGWLKVAETLINPLGEDDDDYEVNFLIDRHMKAGYLMVDDNYKSDNPQIGSASGIE
;
A
#
# COMPACT_ATOMS: atom_id res chain seq x y z
N MET A 1 16.22 12.62 10.08
CA MET A 1 17.66 12.29 10.01
C MET A 1 18.47 13.52 10.35
N THR A 2 19.35 13.44 11.33
CA THR A 2 20.22 14.54 11.74
C THR A 2 21.38 14.72 10.74
N SER A 3 22.07 15.86 10.80
CA SER A 3 23.23 16.14 9.93
C SER A 3 24.38 15.13 10.14
N GLU A 4 24.55 14.65 11.38
CA GLU A 4 25.54 13.63 11.71
C GLU A 4 25.16 12.26 11.13
N GLU A 5 23.91 11.83 11.33
CA GLU A 5 23.38 10.58 10.76
C GLU A 5 23.50 10.59 9.23
N LYS A 6 23.19 11.72 8.59
CA LYS A 6 23.34 11.86 7.13
C LYS A 6 24.78 11.62 6.68
N THR A 7 25.74 12.19 7.40
CA THR A 7 27.17 12.02 7.09
C THR A 7 27.59 10.54 7.21
N ILE A 8 27.12 9.84 8.25
CA ILE A 8 27.39 8.41 8.44
C ILE A 8 26.71 7.57 7.35
N TYR A 9 25.46 7.91 7.01
CA TYR A 9 24.69 7.27 5.95
C TYR A 9 25.41 7.36 4.60
N GLU A 10 25.93 8.54 4.25
CA GLU A 10 26.64 8.79 2.99
C GLU A 10 28.00 8.08 2.91
N LYS A 11 28.70 7.93 4.04
CA LYS A 11 29.99 7.19 4.11
C LYS A 11 29.86 5.71 3.76
N VAL A 12 28.69 5.10 3.98
CA VAL A 12 28.46 3.69 3.64
C VAL A 12 28.32 3.54 2.13
N THR A 13 29.31 2.90 1.51
CA THR A 13 29.31 2.55 0.09
C THR A 13 28.44 1.32 -0.14
N CYS A 14 27.34 1.49 -0.87
CA CYS A 14 26.46 0.42 -1.29
C CYS A 14 25.85 0.77 -2.64
N LEU A 15 25.80 -0.18 -3.57
CA LEU A 15 25.12 0.02 -4.86
C LEU A 15 23.59 0.01 -4.74
N HIS A 16 23.05 -0.55 -3.66
CA HIS A 16 21.62 -0.76 -3.47
C HIS A 16 21.04 0.20 -2.42
N HIS A 17 19.70 0.25 -2.36
CA HIS A 17 18.98 1.08 -1.39
C HIS A 17 19.40 0.74 0.06
N LYS A 18 19.77 1.77 0.83
CA LYS A 18 20.28 1.64 2.21
C LYS A 18 19.18 1.80 3.27
N TYR A 19 17.96 1.38 2.96
CA TYR A 19 16.81 1.44 3.89
C TYR A 19 17.04 0.64 5.18
N TRP A 20 17.90 -0.38 5.12
CA TRP A 20 18.26 -1.24 6.25
C TRP A 20 19.20 -0.56 7.26
N LEU A 21 19.86 0.52 6.88
CA LEU A 21 20.93 1.11 7.68
C LEU A 21 20.41 1.74 8.99
N PRO A 22 19.30 2.53 9.00
CA PRO A 22 18.68 2.99 10.24
C PRO A 22 18.23 1.83 11.16
N ILE A 23 17.75 0.72 10.58
CA ILE A 23 17.31 -0.46 11.35
C ILE A 23 18.51 -1.09 12.07
N GLN A 24 19.65 -1.22 11.39
CA GLN A 24 20.88 -1.68 12.01
C GLN A 24 21.33 -0.74 13.15
N TRP A 25 21.20 0.58 12.97
CA TRP A 25 21.51 1.55 14.02
C TRP A 25 20.60 1.38 15.24
N CYS A 26 19.30 1.15 15.03
CA CYS A 26 18.37 0.85 16.12
C CYS A 26 18.79 -0.41 16.90
N CYS A 27 19.12 -1.51 16.23
CA CYS A 27 19.60 -2.73 16.90
C CYS A 27 20.89 -2.48 17.71
N THR A 28 21.82 -1.72 17.13
CA THR A 28 23.08 -1.36 17.81
C THR A 28 22.81 -0.51 19.05
N LEU A 29 21.88 0.45 18.97
CA LEU A 29 21.48 1.30 20.09
C LEU A 29 20.82 0.49 21.22
N LEU A 30 19.99 -0.50 20.88
CA LEU A 30 19.38 -1.40 21.88
C LEU A 30 20.44 -2.25 22.61
N CYS A 31 21.39 -2.83 21.88
CA CYS A 31 22.51 -3.56 22.48
C CYS A 31 23.33 -2.66 23.41
N LYS A 32 23.59 -1.40 23.00
CA LYS A 32 24.26 -0.41 23.85
C LYS A 32 23.44 -0.10 25.10
N GLY A 33 22.13 0.13 24.96
CA GLY A 33 21.23 0.38 26.09
C GLY A 33 21.16 -0.78 27.09
N ARG A 34 21.30 -2.02 26.61
CA ARG A 34 21.42 -3.20 27.49
C ARG A 34 22.75 -3.22 28.26
N ASN A 35 23.86 -2.88 27.61
CA ASN A 35 25.17 -2.79 28.26
C ASN A 35 25.22 -1.67 29.31
N GLU A 36 24.53 -0.57 29.04
CA GLU A 36 24.38 0.57 29.96
C GLU A 36 23.30 0.36 31.04
N LYS A 37 22.70 -0.84 31.10
CA LYS A 37 21.65 -1.23 32.07
C LYS A 37 20.37 -0.37 32.00
N MET A 38 20.12 0.31 30.87
CA MET A 38 18.84 0.97 30.61
C MET A 38 17.74 -0.06 30.32
N ILE A 39 18.11 -1.19 29.71
CA ILE A 39 17.25 -2.36 29.54
C ILE A 39 17.59 -3.36 30.65
N THR A 40 16.57 -3.77 31.42
CA THR A 40 16.75 -4.54 32.66
C THR A 40 17.07 -6.02 32.44
N SER A 41 16.61 -6.61 31.34
CA SER A 41 16.72 -8.05 31.06
C SER A 41 17.04 -8.33 29.60
N ASP A 42 17.79 -9.41 29.36
CA ASP A 42 18.06 -9.93 28.01
C ASP A 42 16.79 -10.41 27.30
N ILE A 43 15.79 -10.85 28.07
CA ILE A 43 14.48 -11.24 27.53
C ILE A 43 13.81 -10.03 26.88
N LEU A 44 13.76 -8.89 27.58
CA LEU A 44 13.16 -7.66 27.04
C LEU A 44 13.94 -7.14 25.83
N LEU A 45 15.27 -7.27 25.82
CA LEU A 45 16.07 -6.91 24.65
C LEU A 45 15.68 -7.78 23.44
N ASN A 46 15.58 -9.09 23.62
CA ASN A 46 15.18 -10.01 22.55
C ASN A 46 13.78 -9.70 22.02
N ASP A 47 12.82 -9.42 22.91
CA ASP A 47 11.44 -9.07 22.53
C ASP A 47 11.41 -7.80 21.65
N VAL A 48 12.13 -6.75 22.04
CA VAL A 48 12.19 -5.50 21.25
C VAL A 48 12.92 -5.71 19.93
N LEU A 49 14.00 -6.49 19.91
CA LEU A 49 14.72 -6.83 18.67
C LEU A 49 13.83 -7.63 17.72
N GLU A 50 13.00 -8.54 18.22
CA GLU A 50 12.04 -9.30 17.41
C GLU A 50 11.03 -8.37 16.74
N GLU A 51 10.46 -7.40 17.47
CA GLU A 51 9.54 -6.42 16.90
C GLU A 51 10.20 -5.53 15.83
N ILE A 52 11.46 -5.13 16.01
CA ILE A 52 12.22 -4.41 14.97
C ILE A 52 12.44 -5.29 13.73
N MET A 53 12.71 -6.58 13.92
CA MET A 53 12.86 -7.51 12.79
C MET A 53 11.54 -7.73 12.05
N LYS A 54 10.40 -7.77 12.75
CA LYS A 54 9.07 -7.78 12.13
C LYS A 54 8.83 -6.50 11.31
N TYR A 55 9.17 -5.34 11.85
CA TYR A 55 9.11 -4.07 11.10
C TYR A 55 9.97 -4.10 9.83
N ARG A 56 11.22 -4.59 9.93
CA ARG A 56 12.10 -4.77 8.77
C ARG A 56 11.50 -5.71 7.73
N HIS A 57 10.84 -6.79 8.16
CA HIS A 57 10.17 -7.72 7.25
C HIS A 57 9.05 -7.04 6.47
N HIS A 58 8.21 -6.22 7.12
CA HIS A 58 7.16 -5.47 6.43
C HIS A 58 7.71 -4.47 5.40
N LEU A 59 8.82 -3.79 5.70
CA LEU A 59 9.50 -2.93 4.73
C LEU A 59 10.04 -3.72 3.52
N MET A 60 10.59 -4.92 3.77
CA MET A 60 11.04 -5.79 2.69
C MET A 60 9.86 -6.26 1.83
N MET A 61 8.72 -6.58 2.44
CA MET A 61 7.52 -6.94 1.68
C MET A 61 7.08 -5.81 0.74
N LEU A 62 7.10 -4.56 1.21
CA LEU A 62 6.81 -3.39 0.37
C LEU A 62 7.75 -3.30 -0.85
N LEU A 63 9.06 -3.45 -0.62
CA LEU A 63 10.05 -3.45 -1.70
C LEU A 63 9.89 -4.63 -2.65
N ASN A 64 9.44 -5.79 -2.16
CA ASN A 64 9.18 -6.95 -3.02
C ASN A 64 7.96 -6.71 -3.93
N TYR A 65 6.90 -6.04 -3.44
CA TYR A 65 5.75 -5.68 -4.26
C TYR A 65 6.10 -4.63 -5.33
N ASP A 66 7.01 -3.70 -5.01
CA ASP A 66 7.53 -2.72 -5.97
C ASP A 66 8.45 -3.39 -7.02
N TRP A 67 9.35 -4.27 -6.58
CA TRP A 67 10.29 -4.94 -7.46
C TRP A 67 9.59 -5.94 -8.39
N ILE A 68 8.73 -6.79 -7.83
CA ILE A 68 8.05 -7.88 -8.54
C ILE A 68 6.60 -7.48 -8.76
N SER A 69 6.37 -6.72 -9.83
CA SER A 69 5.03 -6.38 -10.29
C SER A 69 4.34 -7.54 -11.01
N VAL A 70 3.04 -7.39 -11.25
CA VAL A 70 2.25 -8.33 -12.06
C VAL A 70 2.92 -8.51 -13.42
N PRO A 71 3.14 -9.75 -13.91
CA PRO A 71 3.80 -9.97 -15.19
C PRO A 71 3.17 -9.17 -16.32
N LEU A 72 3.99 -8.44 -17.06
CA LEU A 72 3.53 -7.54 -18.13
C LEU A 72 2.63 -8.25 -19.16
N VAL A 73 2.91 -9.51 -19.47
CA VAL A 73 2.11 -10.28 -20.41
C VAL A 73 0.67 -10.50 -19.90
N TYR A 74 0.45 -10.58 -18.59
CA TYR A 74 -0.90 -10.73 -18.03
C TYR A 74 -1.73 -9.47 -18.23
N THR A 75 -1.16 -8.29 -17.91
CA THR A 75 -1.87 -7.03 -18.12
C THR A 75 -2.15 -6.81 -19.61
N GLN A 76 -1.16 -7.07 -20.48
CA GLN A 76 -1.32 -6.97 -21.93
C GLN A 76 -2.42 -7.88 -22.49
N VAL A 77 -2.44 -9.16 -22.10
CA VAL A 77 -3.44 -10.12 -22.61
C VAL A 77 -4.86 -9.67 -22.23
N VAL A 78 -5.05 -9.23 -20.99
CA VAL A 78 -6.37 -8.75 -20.52
C VAL A 78 -6.78 -7.49 -21.29
N THR A 79 -5.89 -6.51 -21.43
CA THR A 79 -6.19 -5.28 -22.19
C THR A 79 -6.53 -5.59 -23.64
N ILE A 80 -5.76 -6.44 -24.32
CA ILE A 80 -6.02 -6.86 -25.71
C ILE A 80 -7.37 -7.56 -25.82
N ALA A 81 -7.73 -8.43 -24.86
CA ALA A 81 -9.01 -9.13 -24.87
C ALA A 81 -10.19 -8.15 -24.74
N VAL A 82 -10.14 -7.22 -23.77
CA VAL A 82 -11.21 -6.23 -23.56
C VAL A 82 -11.32 -5.29 -24.75
N TYR A 83 -10.19 -4.76 -25.24
CA TYR A 83 -10.19 -3.80 -26.35
C TYR A 83 -10.57 -4.48 -27.67
N GLY A 84 -10.10 -5.71 -27.90
CA GLY A 84 -10.47 -6.52 -29.07
C GLY A 84 -11.97 -6.84 -29.10
N PHE A 85 -12.56 -7.19 -27.95
CA PHE A 85 -14.01 -7.38 -27.82
C PHE A 85 -14.77 -6.12 -28.24
N PHE A 86 -14.35 -4.93 -27.78
CA PHE A 86 -15.02 -3.69 -28.14
C PHE A 86 -14.74 -3.23 -29.57
N ALA A 87 -13.56 -3.51 -30.13
CA ALA A 87 -13.26 -3.24 -31.53
C ALA A 87 -14.20 -4.00 -32.48
N VAL A 88 -14.46 -5.28 -32.21
CA VAL A 88 -15.42 -6.08 -32.99
C VAL A 88 -16.85 -5.64 -32.70
N THR A 89 -17.19 -5.37 -31.43
CA THR A 89 -18.53 -4.91 -31.02
C THR A 89 -18.92 -3.59 -31.69
N LEU A 90 -17.96 -2.68 -31.86
CA LEU A 90 -18.16 -1.39 -32.51
C LEU A 90 -18.68 -1.55 -33.94
N MET A 91 -18.23 -2.57 -34.66
CA MET A 91 -18.71 -2.89 -36.01
C MET A 91 -19.95 -3.81 -35.97
N GLY A 92 -19.93 -4.83 -35.11
CA GLY A 92 -20.91 -5.91 -35.11
C GLY A 92 -22.24 -5.59 -34.42
N ARG A 93 -22.32 -4.52 -33.63
CA ARG A 93 -23.57 -4.08 -32.96
C ARG A 93 -24.11 -2.76 -33.50
N GLN A 94 -23.72 -2.38 -34.71
CA GLN A 94 -24.36 -1.28 -35.42
C GLN A 94 -25.80 -1.67 -35.78
N TYR A 95 -26.73 -0.73 -35.63
CA TYR A 95 -28.08 -0.91 -36.18
C TYR A 95 -28.01 -0.85 -37.70
N LEU A 96 -28.47 -1.93 -38.35
CA LEU A 96 -28.49 -2.05 -39.81
C LEU A 96 -29.85 -1.63 -40.35
N ASP A 97 -29.90 -1.32 -41.65
CA ASP A 97 -31.13 -1.00 -42.36
C ASP A 97 -32.17 -2.14 -42.25
N VAL A 98 -33.25 -1.86 -41.50
CA VAL A 98 -34.34 -2.79 -41.21
C VAL A 98 -35.04 -3.27 -42.49
N SER A 99 -35.04 -2.46 -43.56
CA SER A 99 -35.68 -2.84 -44.82
C SER A 99 -35.04 -4.06 -45.48
N LYS A 100 -33.75 -4.31 -45.19
CA LYS A 100 -32.98 -5.44 -45.73
C LYS A 100 -33.21 -6.75 -44.97
N LYS A 101 -33.92 -6.72 -43.83
CA LYS A 101 -34.32 -7.90 -43.03
C LYS A 101 -33.16 -8.85 -42.71
N TYR A 102 -32.01 -8.31 -42.30
CA TYR A 102 -30.91 -9.13 -41.79
C TYR A 102 -31.33 -9.80 -40.48
N ALA A 103 -31.03 -11.10 -40.34
CA ALA A 103 -31.37 -11.85 -39.13
C ALA A 103 -30.76 -11.18 -37.88
N GLY A 104 -31.60 -10.97 -36.85
CA GLY A 104 -31.19 -10.33 -35.60
C GLY A 104 -31.09 -8.79 -35.63
N HIS A 105 -31.43 -8.15 -36.76
CA HIS A 105 -31.39 -6.69 -36.93
C HIS A 105 -32.77 -6.15 -37.36
N ASP A 106 -33.81 -6.49 -36.60
CA ASP A 106 -35.20 -6.14 -36.90
C ASP A 106 -35.62 -4.76 -36.35
N ILE A 107 -34.81 -4.18 -35.45
CA ILE A 107 -35.11 -2.94 -34.73
C ILE A 107 -33.90 -2.01 -34.82
N ASP A 108 -34.15 -0.73 -35.08
CA ASP A 108 -33.17 0.35 -34.98
C ASP A 108 -33.57 1.30 -33.85
N LEU A 109 -32.79 1.31 -32.76
CA LEU A 109 -33.00 2.21 -31.62
C LEU A 109 -32.14 3.48 -31.70
N TYR A 110 -31.31 3.62 -32.73
CA TYR A 110 -30.28 4.65 -32.92
C TYR A 110 -29.18 4.64 -31.85
N VAL A 111 -29.52 4.56 -30.56
CA VAL A 111 -28.60 4.48 -29.42
C VAL A 111 -28.52 3.04 -28.89
N PRO A 112 -27.34 2.39 -28.92
CA PRO A 112 -27.19 1.01 -28.47
C PRO A 112 -27.03 0.92 -26.95
N ILE A 113 -28.12 1.17 -26.20
CA ILE A 113 -28.13 1.28 -24.72
C ILE A 113 -27.47 0.06 -24.04
N PHE A 114 -27.82 -1.16 -24.45
CA PHE A 114 -27.25 -2.38 -23.85
C PHE A 114 -25.76 -2.55 -24.15
N THR A 115 -25.29 -2.10 -25.31
CA THR A 115 -23.86 -2.11 -25.65
C THR A 115 -23.10 -1.10 -24.78
N ILE A 116 -23.68 0.07 -24.52
CA ILE A 116 -23.11 1.07 -23.60
C ILE A 116 -23.04 0.51 -22.17
N LEU A 117 -24.10 -0.15 -21.69
CA LEU A 117 -24.07 -0.80 -20.37
C LEU A 117 -22.97 -1.88 -20.30
N GLN A 118 -22.84 -2.72 -21.33
CA GLN A 118 -21.76 -3.70 -21.40
C GLN A 118 -20.38 -3.02 -21.41
N PHE A 119 -20.22 -1.91 -22.13
CA PHE A 119 -19.00 -1.12 -22.11
C PHE A 119 -18.63 -0.67 -20.70
N ILE A 120 -19.58 -0.06 -19.97
CA ILE A 120 -19.36 0.37 -18.59
C ILE A 120 -18.95 -0.81 -17.71
N PHE A 121 -19.57 -1.98 -17.83
CA PHE A 121 -19.21 -3.15 -17.02
C PHE A 121 -17.80 -3.67 -17.33
N TYR A 122 -17.48 -3.98 -18.59
CA TYR A 122 -16.18 -4.60 -18.92
C TYR A 122 -15.02 -3.61 -18.82
N MET A 123 -15.20 -2.37 -19.29
CA MET A 123 -14.17 -1.34 -19.14
C MET A 123 -14.04 -0.90 -17.68
N GLY A 124 -15.16 -0.77 -16.96
CA GLY A 124 -15.13 -0.47 -15.53
C GLY A 124 -14.35 -1.54 -14.76
N TRP A 125 -14.60 -2.82 -15.05
CA TRP A 125 -13.86 -3.91 -14.40
C TRP A 125 -12.36 -3.88 -14.73
N LEU A 126 -11.97 -3.58 -15.97
CA LEU A 126 -10.57 -3.35 -16.33
C LEU A 126 -9.97 -2.17 -15.55
N LYS A 127 -10.71 -1.05 -15.44
CA LYS A 127 -10.27 0.14 -14.70
C LYS A 127 -10.06 -0.10 -13.22
N VAL A 128 -10.89 -0.91 -12.56
CA VAL A 128 -10.65 -1.30 -11.16
C VAL A 128 -9.29 -1.98 -11.00
N ALA A 129 -8.93 -2.89 -11.92
CA ALA A 129 -7.64 -3.57 -11.86
C ALA A 129 -6.46 -2.62 -12.16
N GLU A 130 -6.66 -1.63 -13.04
CA GLU A 130 -5.64 -0.62 -13.35
C GLU A 130 -5.35 0.29 -12.16
N THR A 131 -6.37 0.78 -11.44
CA THR A 131 -6.15 1.62 -10.24
C THR A 131 -5.45 0.86 -9.12
N LEU A 132 -5.79 -0.41 -8.91
CA LEU A 132 -5.21 -1.19 -7.81
C LEU A 132 -3.80 -1.73 -8.10
N ILE A 133 -3.27 -1.57 -9.32
CA ILE A 133 -1.97 -2.14 -9.69
C ILE A 133 -0.80 -1.46 -8.96
N ASN A 134 -0.96 -0.17 -8.63
CA ASN A 134 0.03 0.62 -7.90
C ASN A 134 -0.68 1.50 -6.86
N PRO A 135 -1.00 0.96 -5.68
CA PRO A 135 -1.75 1.70 -4.65
C PRO A 135 -0.90 2.74 -3.89
N LEU A 136 0.35 2.97 -4.32
CA LEU A 136 1.30 3.93 -3.74
C LEU A 136 1.50 5.15 -4.64
N GLY A 137 0.59 5.36 -5.60
CA GLY A 137 0.60 6.50 -6.52
C GLY A 137 0.00 7.77 -5.90
N GLU A 138 -0.63 8.55 -6.77
CA GLU A 138 -1.30 9.82 -6.43
C GLU A 138 -2.77 9.81 -6.90
N ASP A 139 -3.33 8.63 -7.21
CA ASP A 139 -4.76 8.51 -7.53
C ASP A 139 -5.61 8.73 -6.27
N ASP A 140 -6.86 9.17 -6.44
CA ASP A 140 -7.77 9.50 -5.33
C ASP A 140 -8.01 8.35 -4.33
N ASP A 141 -7.87 7.09 -4.79
CA ASP A 141 -8.08 5.87 -4.00
C ASP A 141 -6.76 5.24 -3.50
N ASP A 142 -5.61 5.87 -3.74
CA ASP A 142 -4.30 5.38 -3.29
C ASP A 142 -4.10 5.55 -1.78
N TYR A 143 -3.09 4.87 -1.23
CA TYR A 143 -2.74 5.04 0.18
C TYR A 143 -2.16 6.42 0.45
N GLU A 144 -2.71 7.09 1.46
CA GLU A 144 -2.21 8.37 1.99
C GLU A 144 -0.90 8.20 2.80
N VAL A 145 0.18 7.82 2.12
CA VAL A 145 1.47 7.46 2.75
C VAL A 145 2.07 8.63 3.52
N ASN A 146 1.99 9.85 2.99
CA ASN A 146 2.50 11.06 3.65
C ASN A 146 1.80 11.30 5.00
N PHE A 147 0.47 11.20 5.01
CA PHE A 147 -0.31 11.30 6.25
C PHE A 147 0.08 10.21 7.24
N LEU A 148 0.25 8.96 6.78
CA LEU A 148 0.66 7.86 7.65
C LEU A 148 2.04 8.07 8.27
N ILE A 149 3.01 8.60 7.52
CA ILE A 149 4.34 8.93 8.03
C ILE A 149 4.23 9.99 9.13
N ASP A 150 3.55 11.10 8.88
CA ASP A 150 3.37 12.18 9.85
C ASP A 150 2.68 11.71 11.12
N ARG A 151 1.60 10.93 10.95
CA ARG A 151 0.85 10.31 12.05
C ARG A 151 1.74 9.40 12.90
N HIS A 152 2.50 8.51 12.27
CA HIS A 152 3.37 7.55 12.96
C HIS A 152 4.53 8.24 13.68
N MET A 153 5.18 9.21 13.04
CA MET A 153 6.25 9.97 13.68
C MET A 153 5.73 10.68 14.93
N LYS A 154 4.62 11.40 14.82
CA LYS A 154 4.03 12.12 15.96
C LYS A 154 3.60 11.18 17.07
N ALA A 155 2.85 10.12 16.76
CA ALA A 155 2.41 9.14 17.74
C ALA A 155 3.59 8.44 18.42
N GLY A 156 4.62 8.06 17.65
CA GLY A 156 5.82 7.40 18.16
C GLY A 156 6.54 8.24 19.21
N TYR A 157 6.80 9.53 18.92
CA TYR A 157 7.41 10.43 19.90
C TYR A 157 6.54 10.64 21.14
N LEU A 158 5.22 10.84 20.96
CA LEU A 158 4.29 11.01 22.09
C LEU A 158 4.24 9.78 23.00
N MET A 159 4.37 8.56 22.45
CA MET A 159 4.33 7.32 23.22
C MET A 159 5.56 7.13 24.10
N VAL A 160 6.74 7.53 23.63
CA VAL A 160 8.02 7.23 24.30
C VAL A 160 8.59 8.39 25.12
N ASP A 161 8.12 9.62 24.87
CA ASP A 161 8.56 10.82 25.59
C ASP A 161 7.45 11.36 26.49
N ASP A 162 6.52 12.13 25.91
CA ASP A 162 5.49 12.89 26.64
C ASP A 162 4.58 12.02 27.53
N ASN A 163 4.18 10.83 27.04
CA ASN A 163 3.28 9.95 27.78
C ASN A 163 3.97 8.82 28.57
N TYR A 164 5.29 8.66 28.46
CA TYR A 164 5.99 7.55 29.12
C TYR A 164 5.99 7.69 30.66
N LYS A 165 5.88 8.92 31.18
CA LYS A 165 5.81 9.23 32.62
C LYS A 165 4.65 10.13 33.01
N SER A 166 3.66 10.30 32.12
CA SER A 166 2.48 11.12 32.43
C SER A 166 1.57 10.43 33.44
N ASP A 167 0.67 11.20 34.05
CA ASP A 167 -0.29 10.71 35.03
C ASP A 167 -1.21 9.65 34.40
N ASN A 168 -0.95 8.38 34.72
CA ASN A 168 -1.87 7.30 34.39
C ASN A 168 -3.18 7.50 35.17
N PRO A 169 -4.34 7.17 34.59
CA PRO A 169 -5.60 7.19 35.32
C PRO A 169 -5.46 6.41 36.62
N GLN A 170 -5.80 7.03 37.75
CA GLN A 170 -5.77 6.33 39.03
C GLN A 170 -6.76 5.18 38.97
N ILE A 171 -6.32 4.00 39.42
CA ILE A 171 -7.21 2.85 39.57
C ILE A 171 -8.24 3.26 40.63
N GLY A 172 -9.48 3.48 40.20
CA GLY A 172 -10.56 3.85 41.11
C GLY A 172 -10.70 2.77 42.18
N SER A 173 -10.57 3.16 43.44
CA SER A 173 -10.95 2.28 44.54
C SER A 173 -12.44 1.99 44.42
N ALA A 174 -12.83 0.72 44.29
CA ALA A 174 -14.20 0.30 44.48
C ALA A 174 -14.59 0.48 45.96
N SER A 175 -14.75 1.72 46.40
CA SER A 175 -15.21 2.10 47.75
C SER A 175 -16.64 2.62 47.65
N GLY A 176 -17.55 1.75 47.20
CA GLY A 176 -18.97 2.09 47.02
C GLY A 176 -19.90 0.87 47.01
N ILE A 177 -19.52 -0.22 47.68
CA ILE A 177 -20.45 -1.30 48.04
C ILE A 177 -20.44 -1.38 49.57
N GLU A 178 -21.17 -0.46 50.21
CA GLU A 178 -21.76 -0.66 51.53
C GLU A 178 -23.29 -0.55 51.39
#